data_AF-A0A356NE96-F1
#
_entry.id   AF-A0A356NE96-F1
#
_cell.length_a   1.000
_cell.length_b   1.000
_cell.length_c   1.000
_cell.angle_alpha   90.00
_cell.angle_beta   90.00
_cell.angle_gamma   90.00
#
_symmetry.space_group_name_H-M   'P 1'
#
loop_
_entity.id
_entity.type
_entity.pdbx_description
1 polymer ?
#
loop_
_entity_poly.entity_id
_entity_poly.type
_entity_poly.pdbx_seq_one_letter_code
_entity_poly.pdbx_strand_id
1 'polypeptide(L)' 'MTTVIRSSGSVGAWQRFCQWVTSTDNRIYVGWFGVLMIPTLLTATTCYIIAFIAAPPVDIDGIREPVAGSLM' A
#
# COMPACT_ATOMS: atom_id res chain seq x y z
N MET A 1 50.82 -15.19 -1.94
CA MET A 1 50.04 -14.08 -1.38
C MET A 1 49.04 -13.64 -2.44
N THR A 2 47.80 -14.12 -2.36
CA THR A 2 46.71 -13.76 -3.28
C THR A 2 45.98 -12.55 -2.70
N THR A 3 46.15 -11.40 -3.35
CA THR A 3 45.46 -10.16 -3.00
C THR A 3 43.98 -10.29 -3.38
N VAL A 4 43.12 -10.50 -2.38
CA VAL A 4 41.67 -10.42 -2.54
C VAL A 4 41.33 -8.96 -2.82
N ILE A 5 40.81 -8.67 -4.01
CA ILE A 5 40.23 -7.37 -4.33
C ILE A 5 39.01 -7.21 -3.42
N ARG A 6 39.16 -6.47 -2.31
CA ARG A 6 38.03 -5.96 -1.55
C ARG A 6 37.43 -4.84 -2.38
N SER A 7 36.39 -5.15 -3.15
CA SER A 7 35.49 -4.10 -3.63
C SER A 7 34.84 -3.50 -2.39
N SER A 8 35.36 -2.37 -1.94
CA SER A 8 34.65 -1.44 -1.07
C SER A 8 33.46 -0.86 -1.87
N GLY A 9 32.54 -1.72 -2.28
CA GLY A 9 31.44 -1.39 -3.17
C GLY A 9 30.28 -0.91 -2.33
N SER A 10 29.96 0.37 -2.42
CA SER A 10 28.72 0.93 -1.91
C SER A 10 27.55 -0.01 -2.26
N VAL A 11 26.84 -0.52 -1.26
CA VAL A 11 25.61 -1.31 -1.48
C VAL A 11 24.71 -0.53 -2.44
N GLY A 12 24.34 -1.14 -3.56
CA GLY A 12 23.56 -0.49 -4.61
C GLY A 12 22.20 -0.03 -4.09
N ALA A 13 21.63 1.01 -4.69
CA ALA A 13 20.35 1.60 -4.24
C ALA A 13 19.22 0.56 -4.13
N TRP A 14 19.14 -0.37 -5.09
CA TRP A 14 18.17 -1.46 -5.09
C TRP A 14 18.37 -2.42 -3.90
N GLN A 15 19.61 -2.77 -3.58
CA GLN A 15 19.91 -3.65 -2.46
C GLN A 15 19.59 -2.99 -1.12
N ARG A 16 19.82 -1.67 -0.98
CA ARG A 16 19.38 -0.89 0.20
C ARG A 16 17.86 -0.88 0.32
N PHE A 17 17.14 -0.72 -0.79
CA PHE A 17 15.68 -0.77 -0.81
C PHE A 17 15.17 -2.14 -0.35
N CYS A 18 15.68 -3.24 -0.93
CA CYS A 18 15.29 -4.59 -0.51
C CYS A 18 15.56 -4.84 0.98
N GLN A 19 16.74 -4.43 1.47
CA GLN A 19 17.09 -4.55 2.90
C GLN A 19 16.14 -3.76 3.80
N TRP A 20 15.73 -2.56 3.36
CA TRP A 20 14.78 -1.74 4.10
C TRP A 20 13.37 -2.33 4.10
N VAL A 21 12.87 -2.77 2.95
CA VAL A 21 11.53 -3.39 2.83
C VAL A 21 11.42 -4.62 3.73
N THR A 22 12.47 -5.44 3.84
CA THR A 22 12.48 -6.64 4.68
C THR A 22 13.12 -6.43 6.06
N SER A 23 13.36 -5.18 6.48
CA SER A 23 13.95 -4.91 7.79
C SER A 23 12.95 -5.20 8.91
N THR A 24 13.42 -5.94 9.93
CA THR A 24 12.68 -6.23 11.17
C THR A 24 12.73 -5.08 12.18
N ASP A 25 13.55 -4.06 11.93
CA ASP A 25 13.71 -2.91 12.82
C ASP A 25 12.67 -1.81 12.54
N ASN A 26 11.92 -1.93 11.43
CA ASN A 26 10.80 -1.05 11.14
C ASN A 26 9.71 -1.24 12.21
N ARG A 27 9.20 -0.13 12.78
CA ARG A 27 8.11 -0.15 13.78
C ARG A 27 6.86 -0.89 13.30
N ILE A 28 6.59 -0.82 12.01
CA ILE A 28 5.61 -1.62 11.29
C ILE A 28 6.37 -2.32 10.17
N TYR A 29 6.41 -3.64 10.22
CA TYR A 29 7.06 -4.43 9.18
C TYR A 29 6.34 -4.22 7.83
N VAL A 30 7.12 -4.01 6.76
CA VAL A 30 6.60 -3.82 5.40
C VAL A 30 6.54 -5.17 4.68
N GLY A 31 7.71 -5.73 4.34
CA GLY A 31 7.81 -6.92 3.50
C GLY A 31 7.24 -6.72 2.09
N TRP A 32 7.43 -7.71 1.21
CA TRP A 32 6.96 -7.61 -0.17
C TRP A 32 5.42 -7.58 -0.30
N PHE A 33 4.70 -8.21 0.63
CA PHE A 33 3.24 -8.07 0.71
C PHE A 33 2.82 -6.66 1.13
N GLY A 34 3.56 -6.02 2.04
CA GLY A 34 3.27 -4.65 2.49
C GLY A 34 3.31 -3.63 1.35
N VAL A 35 4.16 -3.85 0.34
CA VAL A 35 4.25 -2.99 -0.85
C VAL A 35 2.92 -2.92 -1.61
N LEU A 36 2.14 -4.00 -1.63
CA LEU A 36 0.78 -4.01 -2.22
C LEU A 36 -0.30 -3.68 -1.20
N MET A 37 -0.16 -4.18 0.02
CA MET A 37 -1.17 -4.04 1.08
C MET A 37 -1.35 -2.57 1.50
N ILE A 38 -0.26 -1.82 1.70
CA ILE A 38 -0.33 -0.43 2.16
C ILE A 38 -1.12 0.46 1.18
N PRO A 39 -0.75 0.53 -0.12
CA PRO A 39 -1.51 1.38 -1.05
C PRO A 39 -2.95 0.91 -1.26
N THR A 40 -3.21 -0.41 -1.28
CA THR A 40 -4.57 -0.93 -1.49
C THR A 40 -5.49 -0.65 -0.30
N LEU A 41 -5.01 -0.87 0.93
CA LEU A 41 -5.77 -0.56 2.14
C LEU A 41 -6.03 0.95 2.28
N LEU A 42 -5.01 1.79 2.06
CA LEU A 42 -5.19 3.24 2.14
C LEU A 42 -6.22 3.75 1.11
N THR A 43 -6.15 3.23 -0.12
CA THR A 43 -7.11 3.61 -1.17
C THR A 43 -8.53 3.14 -0.82
N ALA A 44 -8.68 1.89 -0.37
CA ALA A 44 -9.98 1.32 0.01
C ALA A 44 -10.58 2.06 1.20
N THR A 45 -9.80 2.33 2.26
CA THR A 45 -10.25 3.08 3.43
C THR A 45 -10.66 4.50 3.06
N THR A 46 -9.89 5.18 2.22
CA THR A 46 -10.21 6.55 1.78
C THR A 46 -11.52 6.57 0.98
N CYS A 47 -11.67 5.66 0.00
CA CYS A 47 -12.89 5.53 -0.79
C CYS A 47 -14.10 5.23 0.09
N TYR A 48 -13.96 4.29 1.03
CA TYR A 48 -15.02 3.91 1.96
C TYR A 48 -15.48 5.10 2.81
N ILE A 49 -14.55 5.85 3.41
CA ILE A 49 -14.89 7.00 4.26
C ILE A 49 -15.66 8.05 3.45
N ILE A 50 -15.18 8.40 2.25
CA ILE A 50 -15.83 9.41 1.42
C ILE A 50 -17.21 8.94 0.97
N ALA A 51 -17.31 7.70 0.49
CA ALA A 51 -18.58 7.15 -0.01
C ALA A 51 -19.62 7.02 1.11
N PHE A 52 -19.21 6.60 2.30
CA PHE A 52 -20.10 6.48 3.44
C PHE A 52 -20.66 7.84 3.91
N ILE A 53 -19.89 8.91 3.76
CA ILE A 53 -20.33 10.25 4.15
C ILE A 53 -21.19 10.89 3.05
N ALA A 54 -20.73 10.87 1.81
CA ALA A 54 -21.24 11.78 0.76
C ALA A 54 -21.48 11.13 -0.61
N ALA A 55 -21.58 9.80 -0.71
CA ALA A 55 -21.96 9.19 -1.97
C ALA A 55 -23.40 9.59 -2.36
N PRO A 56 -23.68 9.85 -3.65
CA PRO A 56 -25.05 9.93 -4.13
C PRO A 56 -25.73 8.54 -4.05
N PRO A 57 -27.07 8.49 -4.05
CA PRO A 57 -27.82 7.24 -4.14
C PRO A 57 -27.39 6.36 -5.32
N VAL A 58 -27.30 5.05 -5.10
CA VAL A 58 -26.81 4.08 -6.09
C VAL A 58 -27.93 3.09 -6.46
N ASP A 59 -28.12 2.85 -7.76
CA ASP A 59 -29.04 1.85 -8.28
C ASP A 59 -28.36 0.46 -8.25
N ILE A 60 -28.63 -0.31 -7.19
CA ILE A 60 -28.01 -1.62 -6.97
C ILE A 60 -28.57 -2.71 -7.89
N ASP A 61 -29.87 -2.64 -8.18
CA ASP A 61 -30.58 -3.68 -8.94
C ASP A 61 -30.74 -3.31 -10.43
N GLY A 62 -30.38 -2.09 -10.84
CA GLY A 62 -30.45 -1.63 -12.23
C GLY A 62 -31.87 -1.33 -12.71
N ILE A 63 -32.82 -1.18 -11.79
CA ILE A 63 -34.25 -0.97 -12.07
C ILE A 63 -34.65 0.51 -12.04
N ARG A 64 -33.67 1.43 -11.96
CA ARG A 64 -33.87 2.88 -11.83
C ARG A 64 -34.48 3.30 -10.48
N GLU A 65 -34.26 2.53 -9.42
CA GLU A 65 -34.64 2.86 -8.04
C GLU A 65 -33.37 3.06 -7.19
N PRO A 66 -32.86 4.29 -7.07
CA PRO A 66 -31.60 4.51 -6.39
C PRO A 66 -31.76 4.44 -4.87
N VAL A 67 -30.85 3.72 -4.21
CA VAL A 67 -30.86 3.51 -2.76
C VAL A 67 -29.87 4.46 -2.10
N ALA A 68 -30.34 5.23 -1.12
CA ALA A 68 -29.49 6.10 -0.30
C ALA A 68 -28.78 5.26 0.79
N GLY A 69 -27.45 5.32 0.81
CA GLY A 69 -26.62 4.62 1.80
C GLY A 69 -25.63 5.51 2.54
N SER A 70 -25.56 6.80 2.19
CA SER A 70 -24.66 7.79 2.78
C SER A 70 -25.33 8.59 3.91
N LEU A 71 -24.52 9.32 4.69
CA LEU A 71 -25.00 10.13 5.81
C LEU A 71 -25.56 11.51 5.42
N MET A 72 -25.04 12.13 4.35
CA MET A 72 -25.45 13.45 3.85
C MET A 72 -26.50 13.33 2.75
#